data_AF-A0A936FUF2-F1
#
_entry.id   AF-A0A936FUF2-F1
#
_cell.length_a   1.000
_cell.length_b   1.000
_cell.length_c   1.000
_cell.angle_alpha   90.00
_cell.angle_beta   90.00
_cell.angle_gamma   90.00
#
_symmetry.space_group_name_H-M   'P 1'
#
loop_
_entity.id
_entity.type
_entity.pdbx_description
1 polymer ?
#
loop_
_entity_poly.entity_id
_entity_poly.type
_entity_poly.pdbx_seq_one_letter_code
_entity_poly.pdbx_strand_id
1 'polypeptide(L)'
;MWKPTFLCIIFLCIYSVASAQYPSYKYRFGLQCSPTINWMSTNDKRIVSGGSKAGFRFGFIAEYYFSKSYSVTGGLGFFFNQGGTLKYNNAGNYWPNITTLPDSLRLGATPIAAGSTINYHLNILNCHLDSK
;
A
#
# COMPACT_ATOMS: atom_id res chain seq x y z
N MET A 1 1.98 -12.31 51.96
CA MET A 1 1.19 -13.55 51.79
C MET A 1 -0.07 -13.20 50.99
N TRP A 2 -0.05 -13.42 49.66
CA TRP A 2 -1.22 -13.15 48.80
C TRP A 2 -2.31 -14.18 49.10
N LYS A 3 -3.54 -13.72 49.38
CA LYS A 3 -4.67 -14.57 49.74
C LYS A 3 -5.18 -15.33 48.50
N PRO A 4 -5.49 -16.63 48.59
CA PRO A 4 -5.88 -17.47 47.44
C PRO A 4 -7.16 -16.97 46.73
N THR A 5 -7.99 -16.19 47.42
CA THR A 5 -9.18 -15.53 46.85
C THR A 5 -8.85 -14.55 45.72
N PHE A 6 -7.69 -13.90 45.74
CA PHE A 6 -7.28 -12.95 44.69
C PHE A 6 -6.91 -13.67 43.39
N LEU A 7 -6.34 -14.87 43.49
CA LEU A 7 -5.96 -15.72 42.37
C LEU A 7 -7.19 -16.28 41.65
N CYS A 8 -8.22 -16.66 42.41
CA CYS A 8 -9.50 -17.10 41.85
C CYS A 8 -10.22 -15.98 41.08
N ILE A 9 -10.18 -14.74 41.58
CA ILE A 9 -10.80 -13.59 40.89
C ILE A 9 -10.09 -13.28 39.57
N ILE A 10 -8.74 -13.31 39.57
CA ILE A 10 -7.96 -13.15 38.34
C ILE A 10 -8.28 -14.25 37.33
N PHE A 11 -8.34 -15.51 37.78
CA PHE A 11 -8.65 -16.64 36.91
C PHE A 11 -10.08 -16.55 36.32
N LEU A 12 -11.07 -16.11 37.10
CA LEU A 12 -12.43 -15.86 36.63
C LEU A 12 -12.48 -14.72 35.60
N CYS A 13 -11.77 -13.62 35.84
CA CYS A 13 -11.70 -12.50 34.91
C CYS A 13 -11.08 -12.93 33.57
N ILE A 14 -10.02 -13.75 33.59
CA ILE A 14 -9.38 -14.28 32.37
C ILE A 14 -10.33 -15.17 31.57
N TYR A 15 -11.15 -16.00 32.24
CA TYR A 15 -12.14 -16.86 31.59
C TYR A 15 -13.22 -16.07 30.82
N SER A 16 -13.67 -14.94 31.38
CA SER A 16 -14.65 -14.07 30.73
C SER A 16 -14.12 -13.37 29.46
N VAL A 17 -12.82 -13.02 29.40
CA VAL A 17 -12.24 -12.39 28.19
C VAL A 17 -12.04 -13.42 27.07
N ALA A 18 -11.76 -14.68 27.41
CA ALA A 18 -11.57 -15.76 26.44
C ALA A 18 -12.85 -16.10 25.66
N SER A 19 -14.03 -15.90 26.28
CA SER A 19 -15.34 -16.22 25.68
C SER A 19 -15.90 -15.11 24.77
N ALA A 20 -15.27 -13.94 24.74
CA ALA A 20 -15.72 -12.79 23.94
C ALA A 20 -15.31 -12.85 22.45
N GLN A 21 -14.68 -13.93 22.00
CA GLN A 21 -14.13 -14.08 20.65
C GLN A 21 -15.05 -14.81 19.65
N TYR A 22 -16.36 -14.91 19.89
CA TYR A 22 -17.28 -15.44 18.87
C TYR A 22 -17.60 -14.37 17.82
N PRO A 23 -17.16 -14.50 16.56
CA PRO A 23 -17.38 -13.48 15.54
C PRO A 23 -18.82 -13.58 15.02
N SER A 24 -19.76 -12.91 15.70
CA SER A 24 -21.13 -12.68 15.19
C SER A 24 -21.27 -11.33 14.48
N TYR A 25 -20.18 -10.58 14.32
CA TYR A 25 -20.21 -9.23 13.77
C TYR A 25 -20.18 -9.28 12.24
N LYS A 26 -21.25 -8.78 11.60
CA LYS A 26 -21.37 -8.66 10.12
C LYS A 26 -20.37 -7.67 9.51
N TYR A 27 -19.79 -6.79 10.33
CA TYR A 27 -18.82 -5.78 9.95
C TYR A 27 -17.53 -5.99 10.75
N ARG A 28 -16.39 -6.06 10.08
CA ARG A 28 -15.06 -6.06 10.71
C ARG A 28 -14.26 -4.90 10.15
N PHE A 29 -13.59 -4.16 11.02
CA PHE A 29 -12.69 -3.09 10.63
C PHE A 29 -11.28 -3.44 11.08
N GLY A 30 -10.32 -3.30 10.17
CA GLY A 30 -8.90 -3.54 10.39
C GLY A 30 -8.09 -2.30 10.05
N LEU A 31 -7.14 -1.95 10.91
CA LEU A 31 -6.11 -0.98 10.60
C LEU A 31 -4.83 -1.72 10.23
N GLN A 32 -4.26 -1.37 9.08
CA GLN A 32 -3.01 -1.91 8.59
C GLN A 32 -1.95 -0.82 8.58
N CYS A 33 -0.83 -1.10 9.23
CA CYS A 33 0.36 -0.29 9.20
C CYS A 33 1.49 -1.20 8.75
N SER A 34 2.19 -0.84 7.67
CA SER A 34 3.25 -1.70 7.12
C SER A 34 4.40 -0.86 6.60
N PRO A 35 5.63 -1.04 7.11
CA PRO A 35 6.81 -0.52 6.44
C PRO A 35 6.97 -1.24 5.10
N THR A 36 7.36 -0.51 4.06
CA THR A 36 7.55 -1.06 2.70
C THR A 36 8.91 -0.65 2.17
N ILE A 37 9.54 -1.52 1.37
CA ILE A 37 10.74 -1.18 0.61
C ILE A 37 10.35 -1.29 -0.86
N ASN A 38 10.46 -0.19 -1.60
CA ASN A 38 10.06 -0.10 -2.99
C ASN A 38 11.31 0.06 -3.85
N TRP A 39 11.39 -0.64 -4.97
CA TRP A 39 12.41 -0.44 -5.99
C TRP A 39 11.74 -0.45 -7.36
N MET A 40 12.31 0.28 -8.31
CA MET A 40 11.82 0.30 -9.69
C MET A 40 13.01 0.04 -10.61
N SER A 41 12.86 -0.93 -11.50
CA SER A 41 13.82 -1.23 -12.56
C SER A 41 13.20 -0.91 -13.92
N THR A 42 14.07 -0.79 -14.93
CA THR A 42 13.69 -0.52 -16.32
C THR A 42 14.47 -1.46 -17.22
N ASN A 43 13.88 -1.83 -18.35
CA ASN A 43 14.53 -2.66 -19.38
C ASN A 43 15.23 -1.81 -20.46
N ASP A 44 15.06 -0.48 -20.45
CA ASP A 44 15.75 0.41 -21.39
C ASP A 44 17.15 0.72 -20.89
N LYS A 45 18.18 0.40 -21.69
CA LYS A 45 19.60 0.65 -21.38
C LYS A 45 19.94 2.13 -21.17
N ARG A 46 19.06 3.05 -21.58
CA ARG A 46 19.25 4.51 -21.44
C ARG A 46 18.75 5.06 -20.11
N ILE A 47 18.04 4.24 -19.34
CA ILE A 47 17.42 4.62 -18.07
C ILE A 47 18.04 3.73 -16.97
N VAL A 48 18.46 4.32 -15.87
CA VAL A 48 19.08 3.62 -14.74
C VAL A 48 18.13 3.68 -13.55
N SER A 49 17.98 2.57 -12.82
CA SER A 49 17.22 2.57 -11.58
C SER A 49 17.92 3.43 -10.53
N GLY A 50 17.17 4.33 -9.90
CA GLY A 50 17.68 5.25 -8.89
C GLY A 50 17.79 4.65 -7.49
N GLY A 51 17.63 3.34 -7.35
CA GLY A 51 17.77 2.59 -6.09
C GLY A 51 16.44 2.26 -5.40
N SER A 52 16.56 1.64 -4.22
CA SER A 52 15.44 1.31 -3.34
C SER A 52 15.07 2.51 -2.45
N LYS A 53 13.78 2.68 -2.19
CA LYS A 53 13.23 3.69 -1.29
C LYS A 53 12.42 3.00 -0.20
N ALA A 54 12.72 3.38 1.04
CA ALA A 54 11.87 3.03 2.18
C ALA A 54 10.59 3.87 2.12
N GLY A 55 9.45 3.20 2.13
CA GLY A 55 8.13 3.80 2.17
C GLY A 55 7.31 3.24 3.31
N PHE A 56 6.16 3.83 3.54
CA PHE A 56 5.27 3.42 4.59
C PHE A 56 3.84 3.37 4.06
N ARG A 57 3.13 2.29 4.37
CA ARG A 57 1.73 2.12 4.01
C ARG A 57 0.89 2.19 5.26
N PHE A 58 -0.11 3.05 5.22
CA PHE A 58 -1.20 3.06 6.19
C PHE A 58 -2.50 2.71 5.47
N GLY A 59 -3.22 1.71 5.96
CA GLY A 59 -4.45 1.23 5.33
C GLY A 59 -5.57 1.05 6.35
N PHE A 60 -6.77 1.41 5.95
CA PHE A 60 -8.00 1.05 6.63
C PHE A 60 -8.71 -0.01 5.79
N ILE A 61 -9.07 -1.12 6.42
CA ILE A 61 -9.73 -2.27 5.79
C ILE A 61 -11.09 -2.43 6.46
N ALA A 62 -12.14 -2.55 5.67
CA ALA A 62 -13.50 -2.84 6.10
C ALA A 62 -13.96 -4.12 5.42
N GLU A 63 -14.32 -5.12 6.20
CA GLU A 63 -14.87 -6.38 5.74
C GLU A 63 -16.34 -6.46 6.10
N TYR A 64 -17.17 -6.81 5.12
CA TYR A 64 -18.60 -7.01 5.28
C TYR A 64 -18.97 -8.45 4.92
N TYR A 65 -19.57 -9.17 5.87
CA TYR A 65 -19.99 -10.55 5.70
C TYR A 65 -21.47 -10.60 5.32
N PHE A 66 -21.75 -10.97 4.06
CA PHE A 66 -23.11 -11.17 3.55
C PHE A 66 -23.69 -12.51 4.02
N SER A 67 -22.84 -13.52 4.22
CA SER A 67 -23.22 -14.86 4.69
C SER A 67 -22.02 -15.51 5.40
N LYS A 68 -22.20 -16.71 5.98
CA LYS A 68 -21.11 -17.47 6.62
C LYS A 68 -19.93 -17.76 5.67
N SER A 69 -20.17 -17.77 4.36
CA SER A 69 -19.17 -18.13 3.34
C SER A 69 -18.82 -16.98 2.37
N TYR A 70 -19.50 -15.83 2.46
CA TYR A 70 -19.28 -14.71 1.53
C TYR A 70 -18.94 -13.43 2.28
N SER A 71 -17.78 -12.87 1.96
CA SER A 71 -17.30 -11.61 2.50
C SER A 71 -16.82 -10.68 1.41
N VAL A 72 -17.21 -9.41 1.49
CA VAL A 72 -16.64 -8.36 0.65
C VAL A 72 -15.70 -7.53 1.50
N THR A 73 -14.47 -7.38 1.04
CA THR A 73 -13.44 -6.63 1.74
C THR A 73 -13.05 -5.42 0.91
N GLY A 74 -13.40 -4.24 1.42
CA GLY A 74 -12.96 -2.95 0.91
C GLY A 74 -11.77 -2.46 1.71
N GLY A 75 -10.80 -1.82 1.06
CA GLY A 75 -9.68 -1.20 1.75
C GLY A 75 -9.26 0.12 1.11
N LEU A 76 -8.94 1.10 1.94
CA LEU A 76 -8.30 2.35 1.54
C LEU A 76 -6.89 2.37 2.09
N GLY A 77 -5.90 2.53 1.21
CA GLY A 77 -4.49 2.59 1.57
C GLY A 77 -3.87 3.92 1.16
N PHE A 78 -3.27 4.61 2.11
CA PHE A 78 -2.35 5.72 1.87
C PHE A 78 -0.93 5.19 1.85
N PHE A 79 -0.21 5.52 0.78
CA PHE A 79 1.17 5.10 0.60
C PHE A 79 2.08 6.31 0.60
N PHE A 80 2.92 6.38 1.62
CA PHE A 80 3.93 7.41 1.78
C PHE A 80 5.23 6.93 1.15
N ASN A 81 5.76 7.72 0.21
CA ASN A 81 7.00 7.42 -0.50
C ASN A 81 6.96 6.08 -1.27
N GLN A 82 5.80 5.71 -1.83
CA GLN A 82 5.68 4.58 -2.74
C GLN A 82 6.04 4.97 -4.17
N GLY A 83 6.94 4.20 -4.75
CA GLY A 83 7.42 4.37 -6.11
C GLY A 83 8.93 4.13 -6.17
N GLY A 84 9.54 4.61 -7.25
CA GLY A 84 10.96 4.49 -7.47
C GLY A 84 11.51 5.72 -8.18
N THR A 85 12.82 5.86 -8.12
CA THR A 85 13.52 6.87 -8.90
C THR A 85 14.03 6.23 -10.18
N LEU A 86 13.88 6.93 -11.30
CA LEU A 86 14.56 6.58 -12.55
C LEU A 86 15.48 7.73 -12.95
N LYS A 87 16.73 7.39 -13.26
CA LYS A 87 17.75 8.33 -13.73
C LYS A 87 17.85 8.19 -15.25
N TYR A 88 17.72 9.30 -15.96
CA TYR A 88 17.82 9.36 -17.41
C TYR A 88 19.21 9.83 -17.78
N ASN A 89 20.07 8.93 -18.25
CA ASN A 89 21.46 9.29 -18.53
C ASN A 89 21.60 10.10 -19.83
N ASN A 90 20.70 9.87 -20.79
CA ASN A 90 20.70 10.54 -22.09
C ASN A 90 19.50 11.48 -22.23
N ALA A 91 19.71 12.64 -22.87
CA ALA A 91 18.63 13.54 -23.25
C ALA A 91 17.85 12.94 -24.43
N GLY A 92 16.51 12.93 -24.38
CA GLY A 92 15.75 12.28 -25.43
C GLY A 92 14.24 12.37 -25.28
N ASN A 93 13.53 12.19 -26.40
CA ASN A 93 12.10 11.98 -26.38
C ASN A 93 11.81 10.49 -26.13
N TYR A 94 11.54 10.14 -24.87
CA TYR A 94 11.21 8.78 -24.48
C TYR A 94 9.75 8.41 -24.77
N TRP A 95 8.91 9.39 -25.14
CA TRP A 95 7.48 9.22 -25.41
C TRP A 95 7.08 9.74 -26.81
N PRO A 96 7.58 9.13 -27.89
CA PRO A 96 7.36 9.62 -29.26
C PRO A 96 5.90 9.53 -29.73
N ASN A 97 5.06 8.71 -29.08
CA ASN A 97 3.70 8.39 -29.53
C ASN A 97 2.61 9.24 -28.86
N ILE A 98 2.96 10.20 -28.01
CA ILE A 98 1.96 11.05 -27.35
C ILE A 98 1.66 12.26 -28.24
N THR A 99 0.69 12.10 -29.13
CA THR A 99 0.21 13.15 -30.04
C THR A 99 -0.84 14.08 -29.42
N THR A 100 -1.35 13.77 -28.22
CA THR A 100 -2.52 14.43 -27.60
C THR A 100 -2.20 15.34 -26.41
N LEU A 101 -0.91 15.58 -26.10
CA LEU A 101 -0.56 16.56 -25.06
C LEU A 101 -0.70 17.99 -25.62
N PRO A 102 -1.23 18.94 -24.82
CA PRO A 102 -1.28 20.34 -25.19
C PRO A 102 0.13 20.86 -25.49
N ASP A 103 0.26 21.80 -26.43
CA ASP A 103 1.53 22.28 -26.98
C ASP A 103 2.54 22.79 -25.94
N SER A 104 2.08 23.19 -24.74
CA SER A 104 2.91 23.56 -23.59
C SER A 104 3.62 22.39 -22.90
N LEU A 105 3.21 21.14 -23.16
CA LEU A 105 3.84 19.90 -22.67
C LEU A 105 4.52 19.12 -23.81
N ARG A 106 4.38 19.57 -25.06
CA ARG A 106 5.17 19.07 -26.18
C ARG A 106 6.56 19.71 -26.10
N LEU A 107 7.44 19.16 -25.27
CA LEU A 107 8.84 19.62 -25.28
C LEU A 107 9.45 19.30 -26.65
N GLY A 108 9.51 20.32 -27.50
CA GLY A 108 10.34 20.31 -28.70
C GLY A 108 11.76 19.93 -28.32
N ALA A 109 12.34 18.97 -29.05
CA ALA A 109 13.70 18.45 -28.91
C ALA A 109 14.17 18.26 -27.45
N THR A 110 14.04 17.02 -26.94
CA THR A 110 14.51 16.53 -25.62
C THR A 110 13.71 16.98 -24.38
N PRO A 111 12.52 16.38 -24.15
CA PRO A 111 11.70 16.59 -22.94
C PRO A 111 12.39 16.39 -21.60
N ILE A 112 13.47 15.62 -21.60
CA ILE A 112 14.20 15.20 -20.43
C ILE A 112 15.66 15.49 -20.72
N ALA A 113 16.28 16.38 -19.94
CA ALA A 113 17.71 16.68 -20.02
C ALA A 113 18.56 15.46 -19.56
N ALA A 114 19.74 15.29 -20.14
CA ALA A 114 20.67 14.23 -19.75
C ALA A 114 21.07 14.39 -18.27
N GLY A 115 21.13 13.27 -17.54
CA GLY A 115 21.44 13.24 -16.10
C GLY A 115 20.26 13.57 -15.18
N SER A 116 19.07 13.80 -15.71
CA SER A 116 17.89 14.14 -14.88
C SER A 116 17.34 12.91 -14.14
N THR A 117 16.82 13.17 -12.95
CA THR A 117 16.32 12.14 -12.03
C THR A 117 14.84 12.39 -11.79
N ILE A 118 13.97 11.48 -12.23
CA ILE A 118 12.52 11.59 -12.07
C ILE A 118 12.08 10.68 -10.94
N ASN A 119 11.31 11.25 -10.01
CA ASN A 119 10.71 10.55 -8.89
C ASN A 119 9.26 10.21 -9.22
N TYR A 120 8.92 8.93 -9.23
CA TYR A 120 7.54 8.49 -9.44
C TYR A 120 6.86 8.25 -8.10
N HIS A 121 5.63 8.74 -7.97
CA HIS A 121 4.74 8.51 -6.83
C HIS A 121 3.55 7.67 -7.31
N LEU A 122 3.46 6.43 -6.84
CA LEU A 122 2.39 5.51 -7.21
C LEU A 122 1.35 5.44 -6.09
N ASN A 123 0.08 5.60 -6.45
CA ASN A 123 -1.07 5.39 -5.57
C ASN A 123 -1.96 4.30 -6.17
N ILE A 124 -2.23 3.24 -5.42
CA ILE A 124 -3.03 2.10 -5.90
C ILE A 124 -4.27 1.95 -5.03
N LEU A 125 -5.44 1.94 -5.66
CA LEU A 125 -6.71 1.56 -5.02
C LEU A 125 -6.90 0.05 -5.21
N ASN A 126 -7.06 -0.70 -4.11
CA ASN A 126 -7.29 -2.15 -4.15
C ASN A 126 -8.70 -2.47 -3.62
N CYS A 127 -9.48 -3.22 -4.39
CA CYS A 127 -10.72 -3.86 -3.94
C CYS A 127 -10.56 -5.38 -4.05
N HIS A 128 -10.98 -6.14 -3.04
CA HIS A 128 -10.82 -7.59 -3.01
C HIS A 128 -12.15 -8.27 -2.69
N LEU A 129 -12.55 -9.20 -3.55
CA LEU A 129 -13.72 -10.05 -3.38
C LEU A 129 -13.22 -11.44 -2.95
N ASP A 130 -13.59 -11.87 -1.76
CA ASP A 130 -13.20 -13.19 -1.25
C ASP A 130 -14.45 -14.09 -1.11
N SER A 131 -14.37 -15.28 -1.69
CA SER A 131 -15.38 -16.33 -1.59
C SER A 131 -14.75 -17.56 -0.98
N LYS A 132 -15.20 -17.93 0.22
CA LYS A 132 -14.68 -19.09 0.97
C LYS A 132 -15.41 -20.37 0.63
#